data_AF-K1YRL7-F1
#
_entry.id   AF-K1YRL7-F1
#
_cell.length_a   1.000
_cell.length_b   1.000
_cell.length_c   1.000
_cell.angle_alpha   90.00
_cell.angle_beta   90.00
_cell.angle_gamma   90.00
#
_symmetry.space_group_name_H-M   'P 1'
#
loop_
_entity.id
_entity.type
_entity.pdbx_description
1 polymer ?
#
loop_
_entity_poly.entity_id
_entity_poly.type
_entity_poly.pdbx_seq_one_letter_code
_entity_poly.pdbx_strand_id
1 'polypeptide(L)'
;AVGRRPNTAGMGFETLGLTLTERGFIKVNERQETSVKGIYAIGDVVGEPMLAHKATHEGKVAAEVIAGHNAAFTPMTIPSVAYTSPEVAWMGLTEKEAKAKGIDFDRGKFPWGASGRALSAGAGNGVTKALFDKESGRIIGAGICGLNAGELIHEAVLALEMGANAEDISRTVHAHPTLAETFAFAAEMVDGSITDVMPPKKK
;
A
#
# COMPACT_ATOMS: atom_id res chain seq x y z
N ALA A 1 -9.91 -15.79 -14.66
CA ALA A 1 -9.12 -16.30 -13.53
C ALA A 1 -9.86 -15.96 -12.23
N VAL A 2 -10.36 -16.95 -11.48
CA VAL A 2 -11.32 -16.75 -10.37
C VAL A 2 -10.71 -16.57 -8.98
N GLY A 3 -9.42 -16.86 -8.80
CA GLY A 3 -8.72 -16.72 -7.52
C GLY A 3 -7.64 -17.79 -7.30
N ARG A 4 -7.03 -17.77 -6.12
CA ARG A 4 -6.01 -18.74 -5.64
C ARG A 4 -6.37 -19.21 -4.23
N ARG A 5 -5.78 -20.33 -3.81
CA ARG A 5 -5.96 -20.92 -2.47
C ARG A 5 -4.61 -21.37 -1.90
N PRO A 6 -4.43 -21.37 -0.58
CA PRO A 6 -3.22 -21.89 0.04
C PRO A 6 -3.08 -23.39 -0.22
N ASN A 7 -1.84 -23.86 -0.33
CA ASN A 7 -1.54 -25.28 -0.52
C ASN A 7 -1.33 -25.93 0.86
N THR A 8 -2.38 -26.47 1.46
CA THR A 8 -2.35 -27.08 2.81
C THR A 8 -3.08 -28.43 2.90
N ALA A 9 -3.95 -28.74 1.93
CA ALA A 9 -4.72 -29.96 1.92
C ALA A 9 -3.83 -31.20 1.70
N GLY A 10 -4.03 -32.24 2.53
CA GLY A 10 -3.34 -33.52 2.38
C GLY A 10 -1.86 -33.53 2.75
N MET A 11 -1.34 -32.47 3.37
CA MET A 11 0.08 -32.39 3.76
C MET A 11 0.38 -32.90 5.18
N GLY A 12 -0.63 -33.41 5.91
CA GLY A 12 -0.45 -33.89 7.29
C GLY A 12 -0.16 -32.79 8.32
N PHE A 13 -0.42 -31.52 7.98
CA PHE A 13 -0.21 -30.38 8.88
C PHE A 13 -1.01 -30.47 10.18
N GLU A 14 -2.20 -31.07 10.12
CA GLU A 14 -3.02 -31.38 11.30
C GLU A 14 -2.32 -32.37 12.24
N THR A 15 -1.65 -33.39 11.68
CA THR A 15 -0.85 -34.37 12.45
C THR A 15 0.37 -33.71 13.11
N LEU A 16 0.94 -32.69 12.49
CA LEU A 16 2.03 -31.88 13.05
C LEU A 16 1.54 -30.93 14.16
N GLY A 17 0.24 -30.75 14.34
CA GLY A 17 -0.33 -29.80 15.31
C GLY A 17 -0.35 -28.34 14.82
N LEU A 18 -0.25 -28.13 13.50
CA LEU A 18 -0.37 -26.79 12.91
C LEU A 18 -1.83 -26.33 12.91
N THR A 19 -2.06 -25.10 13.38
CA THR A 19 -3.38 -24.49 13.36
C THR A 19 -3.66 -23.85 12.01
N LEU A 20 -4.72 -24.30 11.34
CA LEU A 20 -5.21 -23.71 10.10
C LEU A 20 -6.39 -22.77 10.38
N THR A 21 -6.60 -21.79 9.49
CA THR A 21 -7.85 -21.02 9.41
C THR A 21 -8.94 -21.85 8.70
N GLU A 22 -10.21 -21.43 8.79
CA GLU A 22 -11.32 -22.05 8.05
C GLU A 22 -11.09 -22.04 6.52
N ARG A 23 -10.33 -21.06 6.02
CA ARG A 23 -9.95 -20.94 4.61
C ARG A 23 -8.70 -21.74 4.23
N GLY A 24 -8.12 -22.50 5.16
CA GLY A 24 -6.97 -23.38 4.94
C GLY A 24 -5.60 -22.69 4.98
N PHE A 25 -5.50 -21.44 5.45
CA PHE A 25 -4.19 -20.79 5.69
C PHE A 25 -3.56 -21.27 6.99
N ILE A 26 -2.23 -21.36 7.04
CA ILE A 26 -1.48 -21.63 8.28
C ILE A 26 -1.48 -20.34 9.12
N LYS A 27 -1.96 -20.41 10.36
CA LYS A 27 -1.88 -19.26 11.27
C LYS A 27 -0.44 -19.07 11.74
N VAL A 28 0.05 -17.83 11.64
CA VAL A 28 1.34 -17.40 12.18
C VAL A 28 1.18 -16.13 13.02
N ASN A 29 2.11 -15.89 13.93
CA ASN A 29 2.24 -14.61 14.62
C ASN A 29 3.11 -13.62 13.81
N GLU A 30 3.34 -12.42 14.34
CA GLU A 30 4.17 -11.39 13.67
C GLU A 30 5.62 -11.83 13.45
N ARG A 31 6.12 -12.78 14.25
CA ARG A 31 7.45 -13.39 14.12
C ARG A 31 7.48 -14.54 13.10
N GLN A 32 6.38 -14.76 12.37
CA GLN A 32 6.18 -15.84 11.40
C GLN A 32 6.21 -17.25 12.03
N GLU A 33 6.06 -17.36 13.34
CA GLU A 33 6.00 -18.62 14.06
C GLU A 33 4.61 -19.22 13.96
N THR A 34 4.54 -20.54 13.73
CA THR A 34 3.29 -21.29 13.76
C THR A 34 2.91 -21.70 15.20
N SER A 35 1.82 -22.47 15.37
CA SER A 35 1.48 -23.08 16.67
C SER A 35 2.50 -24.12 17.16
N VAL A 36 3.43 -24.55 16.30
CA VAL A 36 4.44 -25.57 16.62
C VAL A 36 5.81 -24.90 16.72
N LYS A 37 6.44 -25.04 17.89
CA LYS A 37 7.76 -24.44 18.16
C LYS A 37 8.80 -24.91 17.14
N GLY A 38 9.53 -23.97 16.56
CA GLY A 38 10.56 -24.24 15.55
C GLY A 38 10.02 -24.44 14.13
N ILE A 39 8.71 -24.33 13.91
CA ILE A 39 8.09 -24.35 12.58
C ILE A 39 7.56 -22.94 12.26
N TYR A 40 7.92 -22.47 11.06
CA TYR A 40 7.59 -21.17 10.52
C TYR A 40 6.83 -21.33 9.20
N ALA A 41 6.03 -20.34 8.83
CA ALA A 41 5.38 -20.29 7.53
C ALA A 41 5.35 -18.85 7.01
N ILE A 42 5.43 -18.67 5.68
CA ILE A 42 5.49 -17.36 5.03
C ILE A 42 4.75 -17.38 3.68
N GLY A 43 4.41 -16.21 3.14
CA GLY A 43 3.88 -16.02 1.80
C GLY A 43 2.39 -16.35 1.65
N ASP A 44 2.01 -16.88 0.48
CA ASP A 44 0.61 -17.15 0.14
C ASP A 44 -0.07 -18.13 1.11
N VAL A 45 0.69 -19.01 1.78
CA VAL A 45 0.13 -20.04 2.67
C VAL A 45 -0.33 -19.49 4.01
N VAL A 46 0.12 -18.28 4.40
CA VAL A 46 -0.20 -17.69 5.72
C VAL A 46 -1.30 -16.63 5.66
N GLY A 47 -1.70 -16.17 4.47
CA GLY A 47 -2.84 -15.26 4.32
C GLY A 47 -2.71 -14.26 3.19
N GLU A 48 -3.76 -13.45 3.07
CA GLU A 48 -3.84 -12.32 2.14
C GLU A 48 -2.99 -11.13 2.63
N PRO A 49 -2.59 -10.21 1.74
CA PRO A 49 -2.63 -10.34 0.28
C PRO A 49 -1.55 -11.31 -0.24
N MET A 50 -1.93 -12.17 -1.20
CA MET A 50 -1.00 -13.11 -1.85
C MET A 50 -0.06 -12.39 -2.84
N LEU A 51 1.01 -11.78 -2.31
CA LEU A 51 1.95 -10.96 -3.06
C LEU A 51 3.41 -11.32 -2.75
N ALA A 52 4.25 -11.30 -3.79
CA ALA A 52 5.65 -11.74 -3.70
C ALA A 52 6.50 -10.87 -2.75
N HIS A 53 6.29 -9.56 -2.73
CA HIS A 53 7.01 -8.65 -1.83
C HIS A 53 6.60 -8.86 -0.36
N LYS A 54 5.33 -9.21 -0.09
CA LYS A 54 4.92 -9.65 1.26
C LYS A 54 5.70 -10.90 1.66
N ALA A 55 5.65 -11.94 0.83
CA ALA A 55 6.31 -13.22 1.09
C ALA A 55 7.82 -13.06 1.33
N THR A 56 8.46 -12.17 0.57
CA THR A 56 9.90 -11.88 0.70
C THR A 56 10.22 -11.23 2.05
N HIS A 57 9.41 -10.28 2.51
CA HIS A 57 9.62 -9.63 3.80
C HIS A 57 9.28 -10.54 4.98
N GLU A 58 8.19 -11.30 4.91
CA GLU A 58 7.87 -12.36 5.89
C GLU A 58 9.04 -13.36 5.99
N GLY A 59 9.62 -13.77 4.86
CA GLY A 59 10.77 -14.67 4.83
C GLY A 59 12.01 -14.13 5.52
N LYS A 60 12.31 -12.84 5.36
CA LYS A 60 13.42 -12.17 6.07
C LYS A 60 13.19 -12.18 7.58
N VAL A 61 11.99 -11.81 8.03
CA VAL A 61 11.63 -11.82 9.47
C VAL A 61 11.75 -13.23 10.04
N ALA A 62 11.22 -14.25 9.36
CA ALA A 62 11.33 -15.63 9.81
C ALA A 62 12.80 -16.06 9.96
N ALA A 63 13.64 -15.74 8.98
CA ALA A 63 15.07 -16.06 9.01
C ALA A 63 15.81 -15.35 10.16
N GLU A 64 15.50 -14.07 10.40
CA GLU A 64 16.05 -13.30 11.53
C GLU A 64 15.64 -13.90 12.88
N VAL A 65 14.37 -14.30 13.03
CA VAL A 65 13.86 -14.96 14.24
C VAL A 65 14.54 -16.30 14.47
N ILE A 66 14.72 -17.11 13.42
CA ILE A 66 15.46 -18.39 13.47
C ILE A 66 16.91 -18.16 13.93
N ALA A 67 17.54 -17.07 13.47
CA ALA A 67 18.89 -16.67 13.88
C ALA A 67 18.97 -16.09 15.32
N GLY A 68 17.84 -15.97 16.02
CA GLY A 68 17.79 -15.46 17.40
C GLY A 68 17.65 -13.94 17.50
N HIS A 69 17.34 -13.24 16.41
CA HIS A 69 17.10 -11.80 16.41
C HIS A 69 15.66 -11.46 16.85
N ASN A 70 15.50 -10.27 17.43
CA ASN A 70 14.21 -9.68 17.74
C ASN A 70 13.64 -8.98 16.50
N ALA A 71 12.92 -9.74 15.68
CA ALA A 71 12.27 -9.26 14.47
C ALA A 71 10.77 -9.57 14.49
N ALA A 72 9.98 -8.69 13.86
CA ALA A 72 8.53 -8.81 13.71
C ALA A 72 8.09 -8.21 12.37
N PHE A 73 7.10 -8.82 11.74
CA PHE A 73 6.48 -8.35 10.50
C PHE A 73 5.26 -7.48 10.83
N THR A 74 5.49 -6.18 10.95
CA THR A 74 4.46 -5.19 11.29
C THR A 74 4.44 -4.02 10.30
N PRO A 75 4.32 -4.26 8.98
CA PRO A 75 4.23 -3.17 8.02
C PRO A 75 2.92 -2.38 8.22
N MET A 76 2.99 -1.06 8.08
CA MET A 76 1.79 -0.21 8.07
C MET A 76 0.96 -0.46 6.80
N THR A 77 1.60 -0.89 5.72
CA THR A 77 0.90 -1.31 4.50
C THR A 77 1.70 -2.26 3.62
N ILE A 78 1.00 -2.97 2.74
CA ILE A 78 1.58 -3.73 1.64
C ILE A 78 0.95 -3.18 0.34
N PRO A 79 1.74 -2.57 -0.57
CA PRO A 79 1.20 -2.01 -1.80
C PRO A 79 0.69 -3.12 -2.72
N SER A 80 -0.30 -2.80 -3.53
CA SER A 80 -0.85 -3.67 -4.57
C SER A 80 -0.79 -2.96 -5.91
N VAL A 81 -0.45 -3.71 -6.96
CA VAL A 81 -0.32 -3.18 -8.33
C VAL A 81 -0.96 -4.14 -9.32
N ALA A 82 -1.87 -3.62 -10.13
CA ALA A 82 -2.30 -4.24 -11.37
C ALA A 82 -1.50 -3.64 -12.53
N TYR A 83 -0.63 -4.45 -13.14
CA TYR A 83 0.23 -4.06 -14.26
C TYR A 83 -0.53 -4.07 -15.61
N THR A 84 -1.68 -3.39 -15.63
CA THR A 84 -2.48 -3.14 -16.84
C THR A 84 -1.97 -1.90 -17.60
N SER A 85 -2.63 -1.53 -18.70
CA SER A 85 -2.37 -0.25 -19.38
C SER A 85 -3.65 0.60 -19.38
N PRO A 86 -3.72 1.69 -18.58
CA PRO A 86 -2.72 2.12 -17.59
C PRO A 86 -2.62 1.17 -16.39
N GLU A 87 -1.53 1.27 -15.63
CA GLU A 87 -1.36 0.53 -14.38
C GLU A 87 -2.29 1.09 -13.30
N VAL A 88 -2.61 0.28 -12.31
CA VAL A 88 -3.37 0.69 -11.12
C VAL A 88 -2.61 0.24 -9.88
N ALA A 89 -2.08 1.19 -9.12
CA ALA A 89 -1.35 0.94 -7.88
C ALA A 89 -2.06 1.59 -6.70
N TRP A 90 -2.06 0.94 -5.55
CA TRP A 90 -2.59 1.51 -4.31
C TRP A 90 -1.89 0.95 -3.08
N MET A 91 -1.96 1.71 -1.98
CA MET A 91 -1.47 1.33 -0.66
C MET A 91 -2.38 1.91 0.42
N GLY A 92 -2.31 1.35 1.62
CA GLY A 92 -3.08 1.78 2.78
C GLY A 92 -4.59 1.55 2.61
N LEU A 93 -5.38 2.39 3.26
CA LEU A 93 -6.84 2.36 3.16
C LEU A 93 -7.32 2.94 1.82
N THR A 94 -8.29 2.27 1.23
CA THR A 94 -9.11 2.85 0.16
C THR A 94 -10.23 3.72 0.75
N GLU A 95 -10.81 4.62 -0.06
CA GLU A 95 -11.98 5.41 0.37
C GLU A 95 -13.16 4.52 0.83
N LYS A 96 -13.30 3.32 0.25
CA LYS A 96 -14.35 2.37 0.62
C LYS A 96 -14.09 1.79 2.00
N GLU A 97 -12.86 1.38 2.28
CA GLU A 97 -12.47 0.82 3.58
C GLU A 97 -12.50 1.88 4.67
N ALA A 98 -12.02 3.09 4.41
CA ALA A 98 -12.08 4.20 5.37
C ALA A 98 -13.53 4.51 5.77
N LYS A 99 -14.45 4.62 4.78
CA LYS A 99 -15.89 4.79 5.05
C LYS A 99 -16.50 3.63 5.81
N ALA A 100 -16.17 2.39 5.44
CA ALA A 100 -16.68 1.20 6.12
C ALA A 100 -16.20 1.11 7.58
N LYS A 101 -15.01 1.65 7.88
CA LYS A 101 -14.44 1.75 9.23
C LYS A 101 -14.88 3.00 10.00
N GLY A 102 -15.66 3.90 9.40
CA GLY A 102 -16.06 5.17 10.02
C GLY A 102 -14.90 6.14 10.24
N ILE A 103 -13.83 6.03 9.46
CA ILE A 103 -12.67 6.93 9.52
C ILE A 103 -12.96 8.13 8.63
N ASP A 104 -12.93 9.32 9.22
CA ASP A 104 -13.06 10.58 8.51
C ASP A 104 -11.73 10.96 7.84
N PHE A 105 -11.80 11.32 6.56
CA PHE A 105 -10.60 11.66 5.80
C PHE A 105 -10.82 12.84 4.84
N ASP A 106 -9.74 13.57 4.59
CA ASP A 106 -9.60 14.49 3.48
C ASP A 106 -8.98 13.78 2.28
N ARG A 107 -9.34 14.23 1.08
CA ARG A 107 -8.97 13.58 -0.18
C ARG A 107 -8.36 14.57 -1.14
N GLY A 108 -7.09 14.35 -1.44
CA GLY A 108 -6.37 14.97 -2.53
C GLY A 108 -6.53 14.17 -3.81
N LYS A 109 -6.93 14.80 -4.92
CA LYS A 109 -7.05 14.13 -6.23
C LYS A 109 -6.48 15.02 -7.32
N PHE A 110 -5.36 14.62 -7.90
CA PHE A 110 -4.72 15.33 -9.00
C PHE A 110 -4.97 14.61 -10.35
N PRO A 111 -5.68 15.24 -11.30
CA PRO A 111 -5.86 14.69 -12.64
C PRO A 111 -4.60 14.88 -13.48
N TRP A 112 -4.10 13.83 -14.14
CA TRP A 112 -2.88 13.93 -14.95
C TRP A 112 -3.07 14.73 -16.24
N GLY A 113 -4.31 15.07 -16.61
CA GLY A 113 -4.60 16.04 -17.66
C GLY A 113 -4.05 17.44 -17.36
N ALA A 114 -3.69 17.73 -16.10
CA ALA A 114 -3.00 18.96 -15.70
C ALA A 114 -1.48 18.79 -15.53
N SER A 115 -0.93 17.57 -15.68
CA SER A 115 0.52 17.34 -15.62
C SER A 115 1.14 17.52 -17.01
N GLY A 116 2.03 18.51 -17.15
CA GLY A 116 2.80 18.70 -18.38
C GLY A 116 3.59 17.45 -18.77
N ARG A 117 4.18 16.74 -17.79
CA ARG A 117 4.87 15.47 -18.04
C ARG A 117 3.92 14.40 -18.58
N ALA A 118 2.78 14.19 -17.94
CA ALA A 118 1.83 13.16 -18.37
C ALA A 118 1.27 13.45 -19.76
N LEU A 119 0.97 14.70 -20.09
CA LEU A 119 0.56 15.11 -21.43
C LEU A 119 1.65 14.82 -22.46
N SER A 120 2.91 15.19 -22.17
CA SER A 120 4.05 14.92 -23.07
C SER A 120 4.31 13.43 -23.31
N ALA A 121 3.91 12.58 -22.36
CA ALA A 121 4.05 11.13 -22.43
C ALA A 121 2.80 10.41 -22.96
N GLY A 122 1.75 11.14 -23.37
CA GLY A 122 0.50 10.54 -23.82
C GLY A 122 -0.31 9.84 -22.72
N ALA A 123 -0.04 10.15 -21.45
CA ALA A 123 -0.64 9.54 -20.25
C ALA A 123 -1.61 10.46 -19.51
N GLY A 124 -2.19 11.46 -20.21
CA GLY A 124 -3.06 12.47 -19.61
C GLY A 124 -4.37 11.95 -19.01
N ASN A 125 -4.74 10.69 -19.28
CA ASN A 125 -5.89 10.01 -18.68
C ASN A 125 -5.63 9.47 -17.26
N GLY A 126 -4.41 9.63 -16.73
CA GLY A 126 -4.05 9.19 -15.39
C GLY A 126 -4.63 10.05 -14.26
N VAL A 127 -4.46 9.57 -13.02
CA VAL A 127 -4.87 10.24 -11.80
C VAL A 127 -4.03 9.77 -10.61
N THR A 128 -3.65 10.71 -9.75
CA THR A 128 -3.07 10.44 -8.44
C THR A 128 -4.04 10.87 -7.35
N LYS A 129 -4.20 10.04 -6.31
CA LYS A 129 -5.07 10.30 -5.17
C LYS A 129 -4.37 9.95 -3.86
N ALA A 130 -4.51 10.80 -2.87
CA ALA A 130 -4.04 10.58 -1.50
C ALA A 130 -5.17 10.84 -0.50
N LEU A 131 -5.22 10.06 0.56
CA LEU A 131 -6.19 10.15 1.65
C LEU A 131 -5.44 10.47 2.94
N PHE A 132 -5.95 11.46 3.67
CA PHE A 132 -5.38 11.92 4.93
C PHE A 132 -6.45 11.85 6.02
N ASP A 133 -6.11 11.27 7.16
CA ASP A 133 -6.99 11.26 8.32
C ASP A 133 -7.28 12.69 8.80
N LYS A 134 -8.54 13.01 9.08
CA LYS A 134 -8.92 14.39 9.42
C LYS A 134 -8.43 14.87 10.78
N GLU A 135 -8.27 13.96 11.73
CA GLU A 135 -7.90 14.31 13.10
C GLU A 135 -6.38 14.52 13.21
N SER A 136 -5.62 13.55 12.70
CA SER A 136 -4.16 13.54 12.79
C SER A 136 -3.46 14.21 11.61
N GLY A 137 -4.16 14.42 10.49
CA GLY A 137 -3.59 14.92 9.23
C GLY A 137 -2.68 13.92 8.51
N ARG A 138 -2.48 12.71 9.06
CA ARG A 138 -1.56 11.72 8.52
C ARG A 138 -2.11 11.06 7.28
N ILE A 139 -1.24 10.72 6.34
CA ILE A 139 -1.62 9.87 5.22
C ILE A 139 -2.11 8.52 5.74
N ILE A 140 -3.21 8.03 5.17
CA ILE A 140 -3.81 6.73 5.51
C ILE A 140 -3.94 5.82 4.30
N GLY A 141 -3.79 6.36 3.09
CA GLY A 141 -3.79 5.58 1.87
C GLY A 141 -3.59 6.43 0.63
N ALA A 142 -3.20 5.79 -0.46
CA ALA A 142 -2.98 6.44 -1.75
C ALA A 142 -3.29 5.48 -2.89
N GLY A 143 -3.61 6.05 -4.05
CA GLY A 143 -3.84 5.29 -5.27
C GLY A 143 -3.45 6.09 -6.50
N ILE A 144 -2.79 5.43 -7.45
CA ILE A 144 -2.32 5.99 -8.70
C ILE A 144 -2.84 5.09 -9.83
N CYS A 145 -3.48 5.70 -10.82
CA CYS A 145 -3.85 5.03 -12.06
C CYS A 145 -3.19 5.80 -13.20
N GLY A 146 -2.25 5.18 -13.91
CA GLY A 146 -1.45 5.87 -14.91
C GLY A 146 -0.22 5.09 -15.35
N LEU A 147 0.56 5.69 -16.25
CA LEU A 147 1.85 5.18 -16.66
C LEU A 147 2.80 5.09 -15.45
N ASN A 148 3.44 3.93 -15.26
CA ASN A 148 4.38 3.66 -14.16
C ASN A 148 3.77 3.79 -12.75
N ALA A 149 2.46 3.61 -12.57
CA ALA A 149 1.82 3.75 -11.26
C ALA A 149 2.45 2.86 -10.17
N GLY A 150 2.87 1.63 -10.55
CA GLY A 150 3.56 0.69 -9.66
C GLY A 150 4.90 1.21 -9.17
N GLU A 151 5.62 1.97 -10.01
CA GLU A 151 6.85 2.65 -9.60
C GLU A 151 6.54 3.85 -8.71
N LEU A 152 5.48 4.61 -8.99
CA LEU A 152 5.20 5.87 -8.27
C LEU A 152 4.65 5.65 -6.85
N ILE A 153 4.00 4.52 -6.56
CA ILE A 153 3.35 4.29 -5.26
C ILE A 153 4.34 4.14 -4.09
N HIS A 154 5.61 3.87 -4.36
CA HIS A 154 6.63 3.60 -3.33
C HIS A 154 6.81 4.75 -2.34
N GLU A 155 6.76 6.00 -2.80
CA GLU A 155 6.88 7.18 -1.94
C GLU A 155 5.72 7.26 -0.95
N ALA A 156 4.51 6.95 -1.42
CA ALA A 156 3.34 6.94 -0.58
C ALA A 156 3.44 5.85 0.51
N VAL A 157 3.97 4.67 0.17
CA VAL A 157 4.25 3.61 1.16
C VAL A 157 5.21 4.11 2.24
N LEU A 158 6.32 4.74 1.85
CA LEU A 158 7.27 5.32 2.79
C LEU A 158 6.62 6.41 3.66
N ALA A 159 5.84 7.31 3.05
CA ALA A 159 5.15 8.37 3.77
C ALA A 159 4.22 7.83 4.85
N LEU A 160 3.50 6.73 4.59
CA LEU A 160 2.66 6.07 5.57
C LEU A 160 3.47 5.42 6.70
N GLU A 161 4.54 4.70 6.37
CA GLU A 161 5.44 4.09 7.37
C GLU A 161 6.05 5.15 8.30
N MET A 162 6.35 6.33 7.76
CA MET A 162 6.88 7.47 8.52
C MET A 162 5.81 8.28 9.26
N GLY A 163 4.52 8.03 9.01
CA GLY A 163 3.41 8.79 9.58
C GLY A 163 3.35 10.25 9.11
N ALA A 164 3.78 10.51 7.88
CA ALA A 164 3.80 11.85 7.28
C ALA A 164 2.39 12.42 7.09
N ASN A 165 2.28 13.74 7.13
CA ASN A 165 1.05 14.48 6.85
C ASN A 165 1.06 15.11 5.45
N ALA A 166 -0.02 15.82 5.08
CA ALA A 166 -0.12 16.48 3.78
C ALA A 166 0.95 17.57 3.57
N GLU A 167 1.32 18.30 4.63
CA GLU A 167 2.31 19.38 4.59
C GLU A 167 3.73 18.83 4.36
N ASP A 168 4.09 17.71 4.99
CA ASP A 168 5.37 17.03 4.80
C ASP A 168 5.59 16.66 3.33
N ILE A 169 4.53 16.14 2.69
CA ILE A 169 4.56 15.70 1.29
C ILE A 169 4.51 16.90 0.36
N SER A 170 3.60 17.87 0.59
CA SER A 170 3.43 19.05 -0.28
C SER A 170 4.68 19.94 -0.31
N ARG A 171 5.41 20.02 0.80
CA ARG A 171 6.62 20.85 0.90
C ARG A 171 7.89 20.15 0.50
N THR A 172 7.83 18.84 0.24
CA THR A 172 8.96 18.12 -0.33
C THR A 172 9.13 18.53 -1.79
N VAL A 173 10.34 18.98 -2.15
CA VAL A 173 10.63 19.40 -3.53
C VAL A 173 10.74 18.16 -4.43
N HIS A 174 9.67 17.88 -5.17
CA HIS A 174 9.65 16.84 -6.19
C HIS A 174 10.26 17.38 -7.50
N ALA A 175 10.97 16.53 -8.24
CA ALA A 175 11.58 16.95 -9.50
C ALA A 175 10.51 17.26 -10.56
N HIS A 176 10.77 18.32 -11.34
CA HIS A 176 9.89 18.78 -12.43
C HIS A 176 10.65 18.78 -13.78
N PRO A 177 10.03 18.36 -14.90
CA PRO A 177 8.72 17.72 -15.01
C PRO A 177 8.81 16.19 -14.85
N THR A 178 8.05 15.61 -13.91
CA THR A 178 7.95 14.16 -13.66
C THR A 178 6.50 13.69 -13.48
N LEU A 179 6.27 12.38 -13.46
CA LEU A 179 4.98 11.83 -13.00
C LEU A 179 4.93 11.74 -11.47
N ALA A 180 6.08 11.71 -10.80
CA ALA A 180 6.20 11.59 -9.35
C ALA A 180 5.65 12.82 -8.62
N GLU A 181 5.89 14.03 -9.12
CA GLU A 181 5.35 15.27 -8.55
C GLU A 181 3.81 15.30 -8.48
N THR A 182 3.10 14.43 -9.22
CA THR A 182 1.64 14.32 -9.11
C THR A 182 1.17 13.81 -7.73
N PHE A 183 2.06 13.17 -6.97
CA PHE A 183 1.80 12.80 -5.58
C PHE A 183 1.85 14.03 -4.66
N ALA A 184 2.86 14.89 -4.82
CA ALA A 184 2.92 16.20 -4.16
C ALA A 184 1.67 17.04 -4.45
N PHE A 185 1.28 17.14 -5.72
CA PHE A 185 0.09 17.92 -6.10
C PHE A 185 -1.21 17.35 -5.51
N ALA A 186 -1.29 16.03 -5.30
CA ALA A 186 -2.42 15.45 -4.57
C ALA A 186 -2.40 15.88 -3.09
N ALA A 187 -1.23 15.95 -2.45
CA ALA A 187 -1.11 16.47 -1.08
C ALA A 187 -1.40 17.99 -0.99
N GLU A 188 -0.89 18.80 -1.93
CA GLU A 188 -1.14 20.24 -2.03
C GLU A 188 -2.64 20.59 -2.15
N MET A 189 -3.43 19.70 -2.75
CA MET A 189 -4.90 19.87 -2.81
C MET A 189 -5.57 19.81 -1.45
N VAL A 190 -4.98 19.08 -0.49
CA VAL A 190 -5.47 18.96 0.89
C VAL A 190 -4.87 20.07 1.75
N ASP A 191 -3.56 20.31 1.61
CA ASP A 191 -2.83 21.40 2.26
C ASP A 191 -3.35 22.79 1.84
N GLY A 192 -3.94 22.90 0.66
CA GLY A 192 -4.51 24.14 0.12
C GLY A 192 -3.48 25.04 -0.56
N SER A 193 -2.33 24.49 -0.94
CA SER A 193 -1.19 25.17 -1.57
C SER A 193 -1.13 25.00 -3.10
N ILE A 194 -2.00 24.17 -3.68
CA ILE A 194 -1.99 23.86 -5.12
C ILE A 194 -2.17 25.09 -6.01
N THR A 195 -1.27 25.26 -6.99
CA THR A 195 -1.31 26.34 -7.99
C THR A 195 -1.48 25.86 -9.43
N ASP A 196 -1.23 24.58 -9.70
CA ASP A 196 -1.24 24.00 -11.05
C ASP A 196 -2.64 23.70 -11.58
N VAL A 197 -3.64 23.71 -10.68
CA VAL A 197 -5.05 23.67 -11.03
C VAL A 197 -5.84 24.61 -10.16
N MET A 198 -7.07 24.93 -10.60
CA MET A 198 -8.00 25.67 -9.75
C MET A 198 -8.30 24.85 -8.49
N PRO A 199 -8.11 25.42 -7.28
CA PRO A 199 -8.43 24.74 -6.05
C PRO A 199 -9.93 24.39 -6.02
N PRO A 200 -10.32 23.27 -5.40
CA PRO A 200 -11.73 22.98 -5.20
C PRO A 200 -12.39 24.15 -4.46
N LYS A 201 -13.58 24.57 -4.90
CA LYS A 201 -14.35 25.60 -4.19
C LYS A 201 -14.48 25.15 -2.72
N LYS A 202 -14.06 26.00 -1.77
CA LYS A 202 -14.27 25.76 -0.33
C LYS A 202 -15.74 25.37 -0.14
N LYS A 203 -15.96 24.18 0.41
CA LYS A 203 -17.30 23.72 0.83
C LYS A 203 -17.72 24.43 2.09
#